data_AF-A0A401NL23-F1
#
_entry.id   AF-A0A401NL23-F1
#
_cell.length_a   1.000
_cell.length_b   1.000
_cell.length_c   1.000
_cell.angle_alpha   90.00
_cell.angle_beta   90.00
_cell.angle_gamma   90.00
#
_symmetry.space_group_name_H-M   'P 1'
#
loop_
_entity.id
_entity.type
_entity.pdbx_description
1 polymer ?
#
loop_
_entity_poly.entity_id
_entity_poly.type
_entity_poly.pdbx_seq_one_letter_code
_entity_poly.pdbx_strand_id
1 'polypeptide(L)'
;DFQIQQLERRLAKLEGNTTSNENELLGEKAAELSKNLDEKKSTLNLLNVQLKKLQNDAEHLRRQLDKCKEEKTDLTSKVEDIHLHIETGEKELKKNKLIEQDLMIEDNLLKLEVKRLRDMLHEKADDVLSLEKRKLQLETAMKERTEEIKIHMDVLQMQIKHTEQEQQGISAELHERLSKIDKMKKRYELLMVTMRPPEGEEEQSQAYYVIKAAQEREELQNHGDELDAKISKGEKELRALENTLQLLNNQNATYQKSFNRVTETSEEFENKLQLEEQKKAIDEKYRYKRRQIRELQEDIQSMANTSDNLLKEESALNAITEEQQDKTVHLIKELEDQIGKLERVTKHCSKVVKDIRSAKKSPGATQEEQDINLRELRDFNRSLNKLLADAMDDCPSLAADLQLYFDQACLPLPTAPTPPSSQHSSRTPSVRSSGSSASFASSRSSTGSRSQLTTLATVNLDLGSRVTSPTQPASDPITRLSSEDDEVDHDEDSDELVDDDDVEHFLFFFILKRL
;
A
#
# COMPACT_ATOMS: atom_id res chain seq x y z
N ASP A 1 -107.23 -151.33 -31.22
CA ASP A 1 -107.10 -150.96 -29.79
C ASP A 1 -105.73 -150.41 -29.37
N PHE A 2 -104.59 -150.98 -29.77
CA PHE A 2 -103.25 -150.41 -29.42
C PHE A 2 -102.94 -149.04 -30.07
N GLN A 3 -103.43 -148.79 -31.30
CA GLN A 3 -103.24 -147.50 -31.99
C GLN A 3 -104.07 -146.36 -31.39
N ILE A 4 -105.19 -146.66 -30.72
CA ILE A 4 -106.06 -145.65 -30.09
C ILE A 4 -105.37 -145.11 -28.82
N GLN A 5 -104.79 -145.98 -27.99
CA GLN A 5 -104.02 -145.59 -26.79
C GLN A 5 -102.76 -144.75 -27.11
N GLN A 6 -102.14 -144.96 -28.27
CA GLN A 6 -100.93 -144.23 -28.66
C GLN A 6 -101.27 -142.82 -29.18
N LEU A 7 -102.42 -142.65 -29.82
CA LEU A 7 -102.95 -141.35 -30.20
C LEU A 7 -103.44 -140.55 -28.98
N GLU A 8 -104.08 -141.21 -28.00
CA GLU A 8 -104.47 -140.57 -26.73
C GLU A 8 -103.27 -140.06 -25.92
N ARG A 9 -102.15 -140.82 -25.85
CA ARG A 9 -100.90 -140.33 -25.23
C ARG A 9 -100.24 -139.18 -25.99
N ARG A 10 -100.45 -139.07 -27.30
CA ARG A 10 -99.92 -137.97 -28.12
C ARG A 10 -100.79 -136.71 -28.00
N LEU A 11 -102.11 -136.88 -27.96
CA LEU A 11 -103.06 -135.81 -27.67
C LEU A 11 -102.84 -135.24 -26.27
N ALA A 12 -102.66 -136.07 -25.24
CA ALA A 12 -102.36 -135.61 -23.89
C ALA A 12 -101.06 -134.77 -23.79
N LYS A 13 -100.03 -135.09 -24.58
CA LYS A 13 -98.80 -134.28 -24.68
C LYS A 13 -99.00 -132.96 -25.44
N LEU A 14 -99.90 -132.92 -26.42
CA LEU A 14 -100.22 -131.72 -27.20
C LEU A 14 -101.22 -130.79 -26.46
N GLU A 15 -102.07 -131.35 -25.60
CA GLU A 15 -103.04 -130.64 -24.74
C GLU A 15 -102.42 -130.17 -23.40
N GLY A 16 -101.11 -130.38 -23.18
CA GLY A 16 -100.40 -129.84 -22.02
C GLY A 16 -100.37 -130.73 -20.77
N ASN A 17 -100.88 -131.98 -20.84
CA ASN A 17 -100.75 -132.98 -19.78
C ASN A 17 -99.47 -133.81 -19.98
N THR A 18 -98.33 -133.19 -19.70
CA THR A 18 -97.05 -133.88 -19.51
C THR A 18 -97.02 -134.61 -18.16
N THR A 19 -96.15 -135.61 -18.01
CA THR A 19 -95.94 -136.34 -16.74
C THR A 19 -95.57 -135.35 -15.62
N SER A 20 -96.16 -135.44 -14.43
CA SER A 20 -95.96 -134.48 -13.29
C SER A 20 -94.50 -134.06 -13.11
N ASN A 21 -93.56 -135.02 -13.19
CA ASN A 21 -92.12 -134.77 -13.04
C ASN A 21 -91.53 -133.79 -14.08
N GLU A 22 -92.01 -133.76 -15.32
CA GLU A 22 -91.44 -132.87 -16.36
C GLU A 22 -91.97 -131.44 -16.20
N ASN A 23 -93.22 -131.27 -15.75
CA ASN A 23 -93.77 -129.96 -15.37
C ASN A 23 -93.16 -129.44 -14.06
N GLU A 24 -92.86 -130.33 -13.10
CA GLU A 24 -92.12 -129.97 -11.89
C GLU A 24 -90.69 -129.54 -12.22
N LEU A 25 -89.95 -130.28 -13.05
CA LEU A 25 -88.59 -129.90 -13.46
C LEU A 25 -88.54 -128.61 -14.29
N LEU A 26 -89.51 -128.41 -15.20
CA LEU A 26 -89.62 -127.15 -15.96
C LEU A 26 -90.08 -126.00 -15.07
N GLY A 27 -90.94 -126.26 -14.08
CA GLY A 27 -91.37 -125.30 -13.06
C GLY A 27 -90.24 -124.90 -12.11
N GLU A 28 -89.44 -125.86 -11.66
CA GLU A 28 -88.21 -125.64 -10.88
C GLU A 28 -87.20 -124.84 -11.69
N LYS A 29 -86.97 -125.20 -12.95
CA LYS A 29 -86.05 -124.46 -13.83
C LYS A 29 -86.56 -123.05 -14.14
N ALA A 30 -87.86 -122.87 -14.31
CA ALA A 30 -88.47 -121.55 -14.46
C ALA A 30 -88.38 -120.73 -13.17
N ALA A 31 -88.57 -121.35 -12.01
CA ALA A 31 -88.43 -120.72 -10.70
C ALA A 31 -86.98 -120.31 -10.44
N GLU A 32 -86.00 -121.18 -10.72
CA GLU A 32 -84.56 -120.92 -10.65
C GLU A 32 -84.14 -119.80 -11.61
N LEU A 33 -84.63 -119.82 -12.85
CA LEU A 33 -84.37 -118.75 -13.81
C LEU A 33 -85.03 -117.43 -13.38
N SER A 34 -86.23 -117.45 -12.81
CA SER A 34 -86.88 -116.24 -12.28
C SER A 34 -86.14 -115.68 -11.06
N LYS A 35 -85.67 -116.56 -10.17
CA LYS A 35 -84.88 -116.18 -9.00
C LYS A 35 -83.54 -115.59 -9.42
N ASN A 36 -82.84 -116.23 -10.35
CA ASN A 36 -81.62 -115.68 -10.94
C ASN A 36 -81.87 -114.34 -11.64
N LEU A 37 -82.98 -114.21 -12.39
CA LEU A 37 -83.35 -112.96 -13.04
C LEU A 37 -83.58 -111.85 -12.01
N ASP A 38 -84.28 -112.12 -10.92
CA ASP A 38 -84.59 -111.15 -9.88
C ASP A 38 -83.36 -110.80 -9.02
N GLU A 39 -82.48 -111.76 -8.73
CA GLU A 39 -81.16 -111.51 -8.13
C GLU A 39 -80.30 -110.63 -9.05
N LYS A 40 -80.26 -110.91 -10.35
CA LYS A 40 -79.54 -110.08 -11.33
C LYS A 40 -80.14 -108.69 -11.45
N LYS A 41 -81.48 -108.55 -11.48
CA LYS A 41 -82.14 -107.24 -11.42
C LYS A 41 -81.81 -106.48 -10.13
N SER A 42 -81.80 -107.16 -8.99
CA SER A 42 -81.44 -106.57 -7.68
C SER A 42 -80.00 -106.06 -7.66
N THR A 43 -79.05 -106.87 -8.11
CA THR A 43 -77.63 -106.47 -8.23
C THR A 43 -77.42 -105.33 -9.23
N LEU A 44 -78.13 -105.34 -10.36
CA LEU A 44 -78.10 -104.25 -11.34
C LEU A 44 -78.67 -102.95 -10.76
N ASN A 45 -79.77 -103.04 -10.01
CA ASN A 45 -80.36 -101.88 -9.32
C ASN A 45 -79.40 -101.30 -8.26
N LEU A 46 -78.76 -102.16 -7.47
CA LEU A 46 -77.74 -101.74 -6.50
C LEU A 46 -76.55 -101.05 -7.19
N LEU A 47 -76.05 -101.64 -8.27
CA LEU A 47 -74.95 -101.08 -9.05
C LEU A 47 -75.33 -99.74 -9.69
N ASN A 48 -76.56 -99.61 -10.19
CA ASN A 48 -77.07 -98.34 -10.71
C ASN A 48 -77.16 -97.25 -9.64
N VAL A 49 -77.57 -97.60 -8.41
CA VAL A 49 -77.58 -96.66 -7.28
C VAL A 49 -76.15 -96.24 -6.92
N GLN A 50 -75.21 -97.19 -6.88
CA GLN A 50 -73.80 -96.89 -6.61
C GLN A 50 -73.17 -96.04 -7.71
N LEU A 51 -73.46 -96.33 -8.99
CA LEU A 51 -72.98 -95.54 -10.12
C LEU A 51 -73.52 -94.11 -10.06
N LYS A 52 -74.81 -93.92 -9.77
CA LYS A 52 -75.39 -92.58 -9.55
C LYS A 52 -74.72 -91.85 -8.38
N LYS A 53 -74.43 -92.54 -7.27
CA LYS A 53 -73.70 -91.94 -6.13
C LYS A 53 -72.31 -91.49 -6.55
N LEU A 54 -71.53 -92.37 -7.18
CA LEU A 54 -70.19 -92.05 -7.68
C LEU A 54 -70.21 -90.91 -8.70
N GLN A 55 -71.23 -90.85 -9.56
CA GLN A 55 -71.41 -89.75 -10.51
C GLN A 55 -71.67 -88.42 -9.78
N ASN A 56 -72.54 -88.41 -8.79
CA ASN A 56 -72.79 -87.23 -7.96
C ASN A 56 -71.55 -86.80 -7.16
N ASP A 57 -70.79 -87.75 -6.61
CA ASP A 57 -69.55 -87.50 -5.88
C ASP A 57 -68.46 -86.94 -6.81
N ALA A 58 -68.34 -87.49 -8.03
CA ALA A 58 -67.43 -86.97 -9.05
C ALA A 58 -67.79 -85.54 -9.46
N GLU A 59 -69.08 -85.24 -9.65
CA GLU A 59 -69.53 -83.86 -9.90
C GLU A 59 -69.26 -82.92 -8.73
N HIS A 60 -69.47 -83.38 -7.49
CA HIS A 60 -69.20 -82.59 -6.30
C HIS A 60 -67.70 -82.26 -6.17
N LEU A 61 -66.84 -83.27 -6.30
CA LEU A 61 -65.38 -83.10 -6.30
C LEU A 61 -64.92 -82.20 -7.44
N ARG A 62 -65.55 -82.28 -8.62
CA ARG A 62 -65.25 -81.38 -9.74
C ARG A 62 -65.56 -79.93 -9.40
N ARG A 63 -66.73 -79.65 -8.81
CA ARG A 63 -67.10 -78.30 -8.36
C ARG A 63 -66.15 -77.79 -7.27
N GLN A 64 -65.74 -78.64 -6.32
CA GLN A 64 -64.75 -78.26 -5.31
C GLN A 64 -63.39 -77.96 -5.93
N LEU A 65 -62.93 -78.79 -6.87
CA LEU A 65 -61.69 -78.58 -7.60
C LEU A 65 -61.71 -77.25 -8.36
N ASP A 66 -62.83 -76.92 -9.01
CA ASP A 66 -62.95 -75.67 -9.75
C ASP A 66 -62.95 -74.45 -8.80
N LYS A 67 -63.60 -74.52 -7.64
CA LYS A 67 -63.47 -73.49 -6.58
C LYS A 67 -62.03 -73.34 -6.09
N CYS A 68 -61.34 -74.45 -5.81
CA CYS A 68 -59.93 -74.38 -5.40
C CYS A 68 -59.02 -73.81 -6.50
N LYS A 69 -59.35 -74.01 -7.79
CA LYS A 69 -58.62 -73.36 -8.89
C LYS A 69 -58.87 -71.86 -8.91
N GLU A 70 -60.11 -71.41 -8.72
CA GLU A 70 -60.47 -69.99 -8.62
C GLU A 70 -59.73 -69.32 -7.45
N GLU A 71 -59.78 -69.93 -6.25
CA GLU A 71 -59.04 -69.43 -5.08
C GLU A 71 -57.52 -69.40 -5.33
N LYS A 72 -56.97 -70.41 -6.00
CA LYS A 72 -55.56 -70.42 -6.38
C LYS A 72 -55.24 -69.27 -7.33
N THR A 73 -56.07 -69.01 -8.35
CA THR A 73 -55.86 -67.90 -9.28
C THR A 73 -55.95 -66.54 -8.59
N ASP A 74 -56.86 -66.38 -7.63
CA ASP A 74 -57.00 -65.17 -6.83
C ASP A 74 -55.78 -64.95 -5.92
N LEU A 75 -55.31 -66.00 -5.27
CA LEU A 75 -54.10 -65.93 -4.44
C LEU A 75 -52.85 -65.65 -5.28
N THR A 76 -52.72 -66.24 -6.48
CA THR A 76 -51.61 -65.91 -7.37
C THR A 76 -51.64 -64.45 -7.82
N SER A 77 -52.82 -63.91 -8.16
CA SER A 77 -52.96 -62.48 -8.49
C SER A 77 -52.56 -61.60 -7.31
N LYS A 78 -53.00 -61.92 -6.09
CA LYS A 78 -52.60 -61.16 -4.88
C LYS A 78 -51.09 -61.23 -4.61
N VAL A 79 -50.46 -62.38 -4.85
CA VAL A 79 -49.00 -62.53 -4.69
C VAL A 79 -48.26 -61.68 -5.72
N GLU A 80 -48.73 -61.64 -6.96
CA GLU A 80 -48.19 -60.81 -8.02
C GLU A 80 -48.33 -59.31 -7.69
N ASP A 81 -49.49 -58.88 -7.20
CA ASP A 81 -49.72 -57.50 -6.75
C ASP A 81 -48.78 -57.09 -5.61
N ILE A 82 -48.60 -57.96 -4.61
CA ILE A 82 -47.66 -57.72 -3.50
C ILE A 82 -46.22 -57.65 -4.01
N HIS A 83 -45.81 -58.51 -4.94
CA HIS A 83 -44.47 -58.44 -5.54
C HIS A 83 -44.26 -57.10 -6.25
N LEU A 84 -45.24 -56.63 -7.02
CA LEU A 84 -45.17 -55.34 -7.70
C LEU A 84 -45.04 -54.17 -6.71
N HIS A 85 -45.76 -54.23 -5.59
CA HIS A 85 -45.62 -53.25 -4.50
C HIS A 85 -44.23 -53.29 -3.86
N ILE A 86 -43.67 -54.47 -3.61
CA ILE A 86 -42.31 -54.64 -3.07
C ILE A 86 -41.29 -54.06 -4.05
N GLU A 87 -41.36 -54.42 -5.33
CA GLU A 87 -40.44 -53.91 -6.35
C GLU A 87 -40.51 -52.37 -6.48
N THR A 88 -41.71 -51.81 -6.42
CA THR A 88 -41.92 -50.36 -6.48
C THR A 88 -41.33 -49.68 -5.24
N GLY A 89 -41.59 -50.21 -4.05
CA GLY A 89 -41.01 -49.72 -2.79
C GLY A 89 -39.49 -49.81 -2.76
N GLU A 90 -38.89 -50.89 -3.29
CA GLU A 90 -37.43 -51.00 -3.41
C GLU A 90 -36.83 -49.96 -4.37
N LYS A 91 -37.50 -49.69 -5.49
CA LYS A 91 -37.08 -48.66 -6.45
C LYS A 91 -37.14 -47.27 -5.80
N GLU A 92 -38.21 -46.97 -5.07
CA GLU A 92 -38.35 -45.71 -4.33
C GLU A 92 -37.32 -45.58 -3.21
N LEU A 93 -37.06 -46.65 -2.46
CA LEU A 93 -36.02 -46.67 -1.43
C LEU A 93 -34.64 -46.39 -2.01
N LYS A 94 -34.31 -46.97 -3.17
CA LYS A 94 -33.05 -46.70 -3.88
C LYS A 94 -32.95 -45.23 -4.32
N LYS A 95 -34.04 -44.65 -4.84
CA LYS A 95 -34.09 -43.22 -5.20
C LYS A 95 -33.89 -42.32 -3.99
N ASN A 96 -34.58 -42.60 -2.88
CA ASN A 96 -34.45 -41.81 -1.65
C ASN A 96 -33.04 -41.87 -1.07
N LYS A 97 -32.37 -43.03 -1.13
CA LYS A 97 -30.97 -43.16 -0.70
C LYS A 97 -30.00 -42.31 -1.54
N LEU A 98 -30.23 -42.21 -2.85
CA LEU A 98 -29.41 -41.34 -3.71
C LEU A 98 -29.65 -39.86 -3.36
N ILE A 99 -30.91 -39.46 -3.17
CA ILE A 99 -31.25 -38.09 -2.76
C ILE A 99 -30.63 -37.76 -1.39
N GLU A 100 -30.66 -38.69 -0.44
CA GLU A 100 -30.02 -38.53 0.87
C GLU A 100 -28.51 -38.31 0.75
N GLN A 101 -27.85 -39.09 -0.12
CA GLN A 101 -26.41 -38.94 -0.39
C GLN A 101 -26.09 -37.59 -1.04
N ASP A 102 -26.88 -37.15 -2.02
CA ASP A 102 -26.73 -35.85 -2.68
C ASP A 102 -26.88 -34.71 -1.67
N LEU A 103 -27.93 -34.75 -0.84
CA LEU A 103 -28.15 -33.77 0.23
C LEU A 103 -27.02 -33.75 1.26
N MET A 104 -26.43 -34.90 1.59
CA MET A 104 -25.28 -34.98 2.49
C MET A 104 -24.05 -34.31 1.88
N ILE A 105 -23.83 -34.44 0.57
CA ILE A 105 -22.73 -33.76 -0.13
C ILE A 105 -22.97 -32.25 -0.12
N GLU A 106 -24.19 -31.80 -0.42
CA GLU A 106 -24.57 -30.39 -0.37
C GLU A 106 -24.39 -29.77 1.03
N ASP A 107 -24.81 -30.46 2.09
CA ASP A 107 -24.61 -30.02 3.48
C ASP A 107 -23.13 -29.89 3.83
N ASN A 108 -22.28 -30.85 3.42
CA ASN A 108 -20.84 -30.77 3.64
C ASN A 108 -20.20 -29.62 2.86
N LEU A 109 -20.62 -29.39 1.62
CA LEU A 109 -20.14 -28.26 0.81
C LEU A 109 -20.52 -26.93 1.46
N LEU A 110 -21.76 -26.81 1.94
CA LEU A 110 -22.22 -25.60 2.63
C LEU A 110 -21.47 -25.37 3.94
N LYS A 111 -21.20 -26.43 4.72
CA LYS A 111 -20.36 -26.35 5.93
C LYS A 111 -18.94 -25.87 5.63
N LEU A 112 -18.35 -26.29 4.50
CA LEU A 112 -17.03 -25.81 4.08
C LEU A 112 -17.08 -24.32 3.71
N GLU A 113 -18.10 -23.88 2.99
CA GLU A 113 -18.26 -22.47 2.62
C GLU A 113 -18.48 -21.59 3.87
N VAL A 114 -19.28 -22.05 4.83
CA VAL A 114 -19.48 -21.35 6.12
C VAL A 114 -18.16 -21.24 6.89
N LYS A 115 -17.32 -22.28 6.90
CA LYS A 115 -15.98 -22.20 7.53
C LYS A 115 -15.11 -21.18 6.82
N ARG A 116 -15.03 -21.24 5.48
CA ARG A 116 -14.26 -20.29 4.67
C ARG A 116 -14.68 -18.84 4.92
N LEU A 117 -15.99 -18.57 4.92
CA LEU A 117 -16.54 -17.24 5.21
C LEU A 117 -16.23 -16.78 6.63
N ARG A 118 -16.29 -17.68 7.61
CA ARG A 118 -15.93 -17.40 9.00
C ARG A 118 -14.45 -17.06 9.15
N ASP A 119 -13.57 -17.82 8.50
CA ASP A 119 -12.13 -17.58 8.57
C ASP A 119 -11.77 -16.23 7.92
N MET A 120 -12.35 -15.91 6.76
CA MET A 120 -12.20 -14.58 6.16
C MET A 120 -12.75 -13.45 7.05
N LEU A 121 -13.85 -13.69 7.76
CA LEU A 121 -14.39 -12.70 8.71
C LEU A 121 -13.44 -12.48 9.89
N HIS A 122 -12.84 -13.55 10.43
CA HIS A 122 -11.85 -13.44 11.49
C HIS A 122 -10.60 -12.70 11.03
N GLU A 123 -10.08 -13.01 9.84
CA GLU A 123 -8.95 -12.28 9.24
C GLU A 123 -9.26 -10.78 9.10
N LYS A 124 -10.45 -10.43 8.60
CA LYS A 124 -10.87 -9.02 8.47
C LYS A 124 -11.06 -8.35 9.84
N ALA A 125 -11.52 -9.08 10.85
CA ALA A 125 -11.61 -8.55 12.20
C ALA A 125 -10.22 -8.25 12.79
N ASP A 126 -9.25 -9.13 12.57
CA ASP A 126 -7.86 -8.93 13.00
C ASP A 126 -7.21 -7.75 12.27
N ASP A 127 -7.45 -7.60 10.96
CA ASP A 127 -7.01 -6.44 10.18
C ASP A 127 -7.52 -5.13 10.80
N VAL A 128 -8.82 -5.06 11.09
CA VAL A 128 -9.47 -3.88 11.69
C VAL A 128 -8.90 -3.58 13.07
N LEU A 129 -8.76 -4.59 13.93
CA LEU A 129 -8.15 -4.43 15.25
C LEU A 129 -6.70 -3.93 15.15
N SER A 130 -5.93 -4.43 14.17
CA SER A 130 -4.55 -3.97 13.95
C SER A 130 -4.50 -2.51 13.48
N LEU A 131 -5.43 -2.09 12.62
CA LEU A 131 -5.55 -0.71 12.15
C LEU A 131 -5.99 0.22 13.27
N GLU A 132 -6.94 -0.20 14.11
CA GLU A 132 -7.41 0.57 15.25
C GLU A 132 -6.29 0.75 16.29
N LYS A 133 -5.49 -0.29 16.55
CA LYS A 133 -4.29 -0.18 17.39
C LYS A 133 -3.29 0.83 16.84
N ARG A 134 -2.97 0.77 15.53
CA ARG A 134 -2.04 1.73 14.88
C ARG A 134 -2.59 3.15 14.92
N LYS A 135 -3.90 3.33 14.69
CA LYS A 135 -4.57 4.62 14.79
C LYS A 135 -4.44 5.21 16.20
N LEU A 136 -4.72 4.42 17.24
CA LEU A 136 -4.59 4.86 18.63
C LEU A 136 -3.15 5.22 19.00
N GLN A 137 -2.17 4.45 18.53
CA GLN A 137 -0.76 4.77 18.71
C GLN A 137 -0.38 6.10 18.06
N LEU A 138 -0.82 6.32 16.82
CA LEU A 138 -0.55 7.57 16.10
C LEU A 138 -1.26 8.76 16.75
N GLU A 139 -2.52 8.61 17.16
CA GLU A 139 -3.25 9.67 17.88
C GLU A 139 -2.58 10.04 19.21
N THR A 140 -2.03 9.06 19.92
CA THR A 140 -1.31 9.29 21.18
C THR A 140 0.00 10.05 20.91
N ALA A 141 0.81 9.58 19.96
CA ALA A 141 2.06 10.25 19.56
C ALA A 141 1.81 11.68 19.04
N MET A 142 0.73 11.89 18.29
CA MET A 142 0.33 13.23 17.83
C MET A 142 -0.03 14.14 19.02
N LYS A 143 -0.80 13.64 20.00
CA LYS A 143 -1.14 14.41 21.20
C LYS A 143 0.10 14.79 22.00
N GLU A 144 0.99 13.84 22.26
CA GLU A 144 2.27 14.07 22.94
C GLU A 144 3.08 15.14 22.19
N ARG A 145 3.23 15.01 20.87
CA ARG A 145 3.95 16.00 20.05
C ARG A 145 3.32 17.39 20.11
N THR A 146 1.99 17.49 20.12
CA THR A 146 1.30 18.79 20.24
C THR A 146 1.49 19.42 21.61
N GLU A 147 1.53 18.61 22.67
CA GLU A 147 1.80 19.07 24.04
C GLU A 147 3.26 19.52 24.18
N GLU A 148 4.22 18.79 23.62
CA GLU A 148 5.63 19.19 23.54
C GLU A 148 5.78 20.55 22.84
N ILE A 149 5.19 20.71 21.66
CA ILE A 149 5.23 21.98 20.91
C ILE A 149 4.62 23.12 21.73
N LYS A 150 3.51 22.85 22.43
CA LYS A 150 2.86 23.85 23.29
C LYS A 150 3.78 24.28 24.44
N ILE A 151 4.43 23.33 25.12
CA ILE A 151 5.39 23.62 26.19
C ILE A 151 6.56 24.46 25.64
N HIS A 152 7.13 24.08 24.50
CA HIS A 152 8.20 24.87 23.86
C HIS A 152 7.75 26.28 23.49
N MET A 153 6.53 26.43 22.98
CA MET A 153 5.95 27.74 22.68
C MET A 153 5.80 28.59 23.95
N ASP A 154 5.33 28.01 25.04
CA ASP A 154 5.18 28.69 26.32
C ASP A 154 6.56 29.11 26.89
N VAL A 155 7.57 28.25 26.78
CA VAL A 155 8.96 28.58 27.16
C VAL A 155 9.50 29.74 26.34
N LEU A 156 9.33 29.73 25.02
CA LEU A 156 9.76 30.82 24.14
C LEU A 156 9.03 32.13 24.48
N GLN A 157 7.72 32.08 24.76
CA GLN A 157 6.98 33.25 25.22
C GLN A 157 7.50 33.79 26.56
N MET A 158 7.88 32.91 27.49
CA MET A 158 8.52 33.33 28.75
C MET A 158 9.89 33.97 28.50
N GLN A 159 10.71 33.43 27.60
CA GLN A 159 12.00 34.02 27.23
C GLN A 159 11.84 35.40 26.58
N ILE A 160 10.86 35.58 25.69
CA ILE A 160 10.54 36.89 25.11
C ILE A 160 10.17 37.88 26.21
N LYS A 161 9.27 37.51 27.13
CA LYS A 161 8.89 38.40 28.25
C LYS A 161 10.08 38.74 29.15
N HIS A 162 10.97 37.79 29.40
CA HIS A 162 12.15 38.01 30.22
C HIS A 162 13.11 39.00 29.54
N THR A 163 13.41 38.81 28.25
CA THR A 163 14.27 39.73 27.50
C THR A 163 13.65 41.13 27.34
N GLU A 164 12.32 41.23 27.20
CA GLU A 164 11.60 42.51 27.24
C GLU A 164 11.75 43.21 28.60
N GLN A 165 11.71 42.46 29.71
CA GLN A 165 11.94 43.02 31.05
C GLN A 165 13.38 43.50 31.22
N GLU A 166 14.38 42.74 30.75
CA GLU A 166 15.78 43.17 30.74
C GLU A 166 15.98 44.44 29.91
N GLN A 167 15.38 44.50 28.71
CA GLN A 167 15.41 45.68 27.86
C GLN A 167 14.80 46.90 28.56
N GLN A 168 13.67 46.73 29.26
CA GLN A 168 13.06 47.80 30.06
C GLN A 168 13.95 48.23 31.22
N GLY A 169 14.61 47.29 31.89
CA GLY A 169 15.59 47.56 32.95
C GLY A 169 16.77 48.41 32.46
N ILE A 170 17.43 47.98 31.39
CA ILE A 170 18.54 48.71 30.76
C ILE A 170 18.08 50.09 30.28
N SER A 171 16.87 50.18 29.70
CA SER A 171 16.30 51.47 29.30
C SER A 171 16.11 52.40 30.50
N ALA A 172 15.60 51.90 31.62
CA ALA A 172 15.45 52.70 32.84
C ALA A 172 16.80 53.20 33.37
N GLU A 173 17.82 52.34 33.42
CA GLU A 173 19.18 52.71 33.80
C GLU A 173 19.75 53.78 32.87
N LEU A 174 19.57 53.65 31.56
CA LEU A 174 19.98 54.65 30.57
C LEU A 174 19.31 56.01 30.85
N HIS A 175 18.01 56.04 31.11
CA HIS A 175 17.30 57.28 31.44
C HIS A 175 17.78 57.90 32.76
N GLU A 176 18.15 57.09 33.76
CA GLU A 176 18.77 57.59 34.99
C GLU A 176 20.15 58.23 34.72
N ARG A 177 20.99 57.58 33.90
CA ARG A 177 22.30 58.10 33.50
C ARG A 177 22.18 59.39 32.70
N LEU A 178 21.25 59.47 31.75
CA LEU A 178 20.93 60.69 31.02
C LEU A 178 20.47 61.81 31.98
N SER A 179 19.59 61.50 32.92
CA SER A 179 19.13 62.45 33.93
C SER A 179 20.28 62.97 34.81
N LYS A 180 21.25 62.11 35.16
CA LYS A 180 22.47 62.50 35.89
C LYS A 180 23.36 63.41 35.06
N ILE A 181 23.55 63.10 33.78
CA ILE A 181 24.29 63.96 32.84
C ILE A 181 23.62 65.33 32.74
N ASP A 182 22.29 65.39 32.58
CA ASP A 182 21.56 66.66 32.49
C ASP A 182 21.65 67.48 33.78
N LYS A 183 21.62 66.85 34.96
CA LYS A 183 21.90 67.53 36.24
C LYS A 183 23.30 68.13 36.26
N MET A 184 24.31 67.38 35.82
CA MET A 184 25.69 67.87 35.76
C MET A 184 25.87 68.99 34.73
N LYS A 185 25.25 68.88 33.55
CA LYS A 185 25.22 69.95 32.53
C LYS A 185 24.58 71.22 33.08
N LYS A 186 23.40 71.13 33.71
CA LYS A 186 22.73 72.28 34.35
C LYS A 186 23.57 72.89 35.46
N ARG A 187 24.28 72.08 36.26
CA ARG A 187 25.19 72.58 37.30
C ARG A 187 26.38 73.32 36.70
N TYR A 188 26.97 72.78 35.62
CA TYR A 188 28.05 73.45 34.91
C TYR A 188 27.59 74.75 34.25
N GLU A 189 26.41 74.74 33.63
CA GLU A 189 25.78 75.94 33.06
C GLU A 189 25.52 77.00 34.15
N LEU A 190 24.94 76.60 35.29
CA LEU A 190 24.76 77.50 36.43
C LEU A 190 26.10 78.03 36.94
N LEU A 191 27.14 77.19 37.05
CA LEU A 191 28.47 77.62 37.45
C LEU A 191 29.03 78.66 36.47
N MET A 192 28.95 78.41 35.16
CA MET A 192 29.34 79.38 34.14
C MET A 192 28.55 80.68 34.24
N VAL A 193 27.24 80.61 34.49
CA VAL A 193 26.38 81.78 34.67
C VAL A 193 26.67 82.52 35.99
N THR A 194 27.05 81.83 37.07
CA THR A 194 27.47 82.49 38.32
C THR A 194 28.88 83.06 38.26
N MET A 195 29.76 82.45 37.45
CA MET A 195 31.07 83.00 37.12
C MET A 195 30.96 84.10 36.05
N ARG A 196 29.78 84.27 35.44
CA ARG A 196 29.46 85.43 34.61
C ARG A 196 29.20 86.62 35.54
N PRO A 197 29.99 87.71 35.46
CA PRO A 197 29.78 88.90 36.28
C PRO A 197 28.39 89.52 36.03
N PRO A 198 27.78 90.16 37.04
CA PRO A 198 26.48 90.83 36.88
C PRO A 198 26.56 91.88 35.78
N GLU A 199 25.59 91.83 34.87
CA GLU A 199 25.48 92.63 33.65
C GLU A 199 25.87 94.10 33.85
N GLY A 200 26.93 94.51 33.15
CA GLY A 200 27.37 95.91 33.12
C GLY A 200 28.78 96.14 32.58
N GLU A 201 29.65 95.12 32.56
CA GLU A 201 30.98 95.20 31.97
C GLU A 201 31.23 93.97 31.07
N GLU A 202 31.89 94.21 29.93
CA GLU A 202 32.14 93.25 28.85
C GLU A 202 32.76 91.94 29.34
N GLU A 203 32.50 90.85 28.62
CA GLU A 203 32.98 89.48 28.91
C GLU A 203 34.50 89.43 29.06
N GLN A 204 34.95 89.57 30.29
CA GLN A 204 36.36 89.61 30.62
C GLN A 204 36.75 88.30 31.29
N SER A 205 37.37 87.42 30.49
CA SER A 205 37.90 86.13 30.89
C SER A 205 38.81 86.26 32.13
N GLN A 206 39.01 85.20 32.92
CA GLN A 206 39.92 85.25 34.08
C GLN A 206 41.33 85.74 33.71
N ALA A 207 41.74 85.52 32.45
CA ALA A 207 42.90 86.13 31.83
C ALA A 207 42.85 87.67 31.81
N TYR A 208 41.70 88.31 31.54
CA TYR A 208 41.55 89.75 31.63
C TYR A 208 41.73 90.27 33.05
N TYR A 209 41.23 89.61 34.10
CA TYR A 209 41.51 90.10 35.47
C TYR A 209 42.98 89.92 35.86
N VAL A 210 43.62 88.87 35.35
CA VAL A 210 45.08 88.69 35.45
C VAL A 210 45.83 89.75 34.65
N ILE A 211 45.37 90.13 33.45
CA ILE A 211 45.94 91.19 32.60
C ILE A 211 45.69 92.56 33.23
N LYS A 212 44.46 92.82 33.70
CA LYS A 212 43.98 93.74 34.73
C LYS A 212 45.04 94.10 35.78
N ALA A 213 45.25 93.11 36.63
CA ALA A 213 46.19 93.17 37.71
C ALA A 213 47.63 93.29 37.20
N ALA A 214 47.98 92.72 36.05
CA ALA A 214 49.29 92.88 35.44
C ALA A 214 49.52 94.30 34.88
N GLN A 215 48.49 94.97 34.36
CA GLN A 215 48.52 96.34 33.85
C GLN A 215 48.61 97.34 35.00
N GLU A 216 47.82 97.16 36.07
CA GLU A 216 47.98 97.96 37.29
C GLU A 216 49.38 97.76 37.91
N ARG A 217 49.92 96.53 37.85
CA ARG A 217 51.30 96.24 38.24
C ARG A 217 52.33 96.92 37.32
N GLU A 218 52.06 97.01 36.02
CA GLU A 218 52.89 97.70 35.02
C GLU A 218 52.83 99.22 35.18
N GLU A 219 51.68 99.81 35.52
CA GLU A 219 51.55 101.24 35.81
C GLU A 219 52.28 101.63 37.11
N LEU A 220 52.18 100.78 38.15
CA LEU A 220 53.00 100.88 39.36
C LEU A 220 54.49 100.67 39.05
N GLN A 221 54.82 99.78 38.12
CA GLN A 221 56.19 99.58 37.65
C GLN A 221 56.69 100.77 36.84
N ASN A 222 55.87 101.44 36.02
CA ASN A 222 56.22 102.67 35.31
C ASN A 222 56.45 103.86 36.26
N HIS A 223 55.64 103.96 37.32
CA HIS A 223 55.93 104.89 38.43
C HIS A 223 57.21 104.51 39.18
N GLY A 224 57.48 103.21 39.32
CA GLY A 224 58.78 102.67 39.73
C GLY A 224 59.90 103.09 38.80
N ASP A 225 59.72 102.99 37.48
CA ASP A 225 60.68 103.30 36.43
C ASP A 225 60.97 104.80 36.33
N GLU A 226 60.02 105.68 36.67
CA GLU A 226 60.26 107.13 36.81
C GLU A 226 61.12 107.47 38.04
N LEU A 227 60.88 106.79 39.16
CA LEU A 227 61.73 106.90 40.35
C LEU A 227 63.10 106.26 40.07
N ASP A 228 63.13 105.13 39.36
CA ASP A 228 64.34 104.46 38.90
C ASP A 228 65.05 105.26 37.83
N ALA A 229 64.41 106.13 37.05
CA ALA A 229 65.09 107.06 36.15
C ALA A 229 65.81 108.17 36.93
N LYS A 230 65.23 108.63 38.05
CA LYS A 230 65.91 109.54 38.99
C LYS A 230 67.06 108.84 39.70
N ILE A 231 66.88 107.58 40.10
CA ILE A 231 67.94 106.73 40.65
C ILE A 231 69.00 106.49 39.56
N SER A 232 68.63 106.20 38.32
CA SER A 232 69.51 105.91 37.17
C SER A 232 70.36 107.12 36.79
N LYS A 233 69.90 108.34 37.05
CA LYS A 233 70.73 109.54 36.91
C LYS A 233 71.84 109.58 37.98
N GLY A 234 71.53 109.22 39.22
CA GLY A 234 72.52 109.03 40.29
C GLY A 234 73.39 107.78 40.11
N GLU A 235 72.84 106.71 39.54
CA GLU A 235 73.58 105.50 39.21
C GLU A 235 74.45 105.68 37.97
N LYS A 236 74.17 106.61 37.05
CA LYS A 236 75.10 106.92 35.94
C LYS A 236 76.36 107.62 36.46
N GLU A 237 76.25 108.34 37.57
CA GLU A 237 77.39 108.92 38.29
C GLU A 237 78.16 107.86 39.09
N LEU A 238 77.47 106.88 39.70
CA LEU A 238 78.11 105.71 40.34
C LEU A 238 78.67 104.69 39.32
N ARG A 239 78.00 104.48 38.18
CA ARG A 239 78.45 103.59 37.09
C ARG A 239 79.64 104.14 36.34
N ALA A 240 79.90 105.46 36.29
CA ALA A 240 81.20 105.93 35.80
C ALA A 240 82.37 105.43 36.69
N LEU A 241 82.12 105.25 38.00
CA LEU A 241 83.08 104.71 38.97
C LEU A 241 83.09 103.18 39.03
N GLU A 242 82.00 102.49 38.64
CA GLU A 242 81.90 101.02 38.66
C GLU A 242 82.22 100.36 37.30
N ASN A 243 82.11 101.08 36.17
CA ASN A 243 82.40 100.61 34.81
C ASN A 243 83.91 100.44 34.52
N THR A 244 84.78 100.93 35.42
CA THR A 244 86.20 100.53 35.45
C THR A 244 86.43 99.17 36.12
N LEU A 245 85.50 98.70 36.96
CA LEU A 245 85.65 97.49 37.78
C LEU A 245 84.88 96.28 37.22
N GLN A 246 83.75 96.50 36.53
CA GLN A 246 82.92 95.41 35.96
C GLN A 246 83.29 94.96 34.53
N LEU A 247 84.05 95.75 33.76
CA LEU A 247 84.57 95.31 32.44
C LEU A 247 85.47 94.06 32.57
N LEU A 248 86.09 93.89 33.75
CA LEU A 248 87.04 92.82 34.05
C LEU A 248 86.37 91.48 34.43
N ASN A 249 85.13 91.49 34.93
CA ASN A 249 84.44 90.28 35.42
C ASN A 249 83.42 89.69 34.44
N ASN A 250 82.86 90.48 33.51
CA ASN A 250 81.79 90.03 32.62
C ASN A 250 82.25 89.33 31.32
N GLN A 251 83.55 89.28 31.00
CA GLN A 251 84.04 88.47 29.87
C GLN A 251 84.13 86.97 30.19
N ASN A 252 84.11 86.60 31.48
CA ASN A 252 84.39 85.22 31.92
C ASN A 252 83.11 84.39 32.16
N ALA A 253 81.97 85.03 32.46
CA ALA A 253 80.72 84.32 32.74
C ALA A 253 79.94 83.92 31.45
N THR A 254 80.15 84.65 30.35
CA THR A 254 79.42 84.49 29.08
C THR A 254 79.81 83.24 28.29
N TYR A 255 80.90 82.56 28.67
CA TYR A 255 81.41 81.38 27.97
C TYR A 255 80.81 80.03 28.43
N GLN A 256 80.15 79.95 29.59
CA GLN A 256 79.80 78.66 30.19
C GLN A 256 78.31 78.27 30.18
N LYS A 257 77.38 79.13 29.73
CA LYS A 257 75.94 78.82 29.85
C LYS A 257 75.11 78.91 28.57
N SER A 258 75.74 79.14 27.41
CA SER A 258 75.09 78.93 26.12
C SER A 258 75.33 77.50 25.64
N PHE A 259 74.26 76.72 25.66
CA PHE A 259 74.03 75.43 24.98
C PHE A 259 74.20 74.13 25.78
N ASN A 260 73.14 73.80 26.53
CA ASN A 260 72.59 72.45 26.59
C ASN A 260 71.96 72.05 25.25
N ARG A 261 71.96 70.74 24.93
CA ARG A 261 71.14 70.11 23.88
C ARG A 261 70.46 68.85 24.44
N VAL A 262 69.17 68.68 24.15
CA VAL A 262 68.28 67.57 24.53
C VAL A 262 68.52 66.34 23.62
N THR A 263 68.39 65.13 24.18
CA THR A 263 68.74 63.80 23.61
C THR A 263 67.53 62.95 23.17
N GLU A 264 67.80 61.99 22.26
CA GLU A 264 66.90 61.05 21.57
C GLU A 264 66.52 59.81 22.41
N THR A 265 65.65 59.96 23.42
CA THR A 265 64.93 58.84 24.06
C THR A 265 63.56 59.32 24.53
N SER A 266 62.49 59.08 23.76
CA SER A 266 61.12 59.45 24.12
C SER A 266 60.16 58.29 23.84
N GLU A 267 59.18 58.12 24.73
CA GLU A 267 58.10 57.11 24.76
C GLU A 267 57.32 56.97 23.44
N GLU A 268 57.36 57.99 22.59
CA GLU A 268 56.69 58.02 21.28
C GLU A 268 57.19 56.94 20.31
N PHE A 269 58.43 56.46 20.46
CA PHE A 269 58.99 55.41 19.58
C PHE A 269 58.47 54.01 19.91
N GLU A 270 58.23 53.68 21.19
CA GLU A 270 57.74 52.37 21.61
C GLU A 270 56.26 52.17 21.25
N ASN A 271 55.44 53.22 21.39
CA ASN A 271 54.02 53.19 21.01
C ASN A 271 53.82 52.92 19.50
N LYS A 272 54.73 53.41 18.65
CA LYS A 272 54.68 53.16 17.22
C LYS A 272 54.86 51.67 16.89
N LEU A 273 55.75 50.98 17.60
CA LEU A 273 56.04 49.56 17.36
C LEU A 273 54.84 48.68 17.73
N GLN A 274 54.18 48.97 18.87
CA GLN A 274 53.00 48.23 19.32
C GLN A 274 51.82 48.37 18.36
N LEU A 275 51.57 49.58 17.82
CA LEU A 275 50.52 49.81 16.83
C LEU A 275 50.78 49.09 15.49
N GLU A 276 52.05 48.95 15.08
CA GLU A 276 52.40 48.19 13.87
C GLU A 276 52.17 46.67 14.04
N GLU A 277 52.35 46.13 15.24
CA GLU A 277 52.05 44.73 15.54
C GLU A 277 50.54 44.45 15.60
N GLN A 278 49.76 45.32 16.26
CA GLN A 278 48.30 45.20 16.29
C GLN A 278 47.69 45.25 14.88
N LYS A 279 48.22 46.11 14.00
CA LYS A 279 47.80 46.18 12.59
C LYS A 279 48.02 44.85 11.86
N LYS A 280 49.18 44.21 12.05
CA LYS A 280 49.49 42.91 11.43
C LYS A 280 48.52 41.82 11.91
N ALA A 281 48.21 41.78 13.21
CA ALA A 281 47.27 40.82 13.77
C ALA A 281 45.84 40.99 13.21
N ILE A 282 45.38 42.23 13.02
CA ILE A 282 44.08 42.52 12.41
C ILE A 282 44.07 42.11 10.93
N ASP A 283 45.14 42.39 10.18
CA ASP A 283 45.27 42.01 8.77
C ASP A 283 45.23 40.48 8.56
N GLU A 284 45.80 39.70 9.48
CA GLU A 284 45.74 38.24 9.47
C GLU A 284 44.32 37.71 9.74
N LYS A 285 43.63 38.25 10.76
CA LYS A 285 42.22 37.93 11.05
C LYS A 285 41.31 38.26 9.85
N TYR A 286 41.53 39.38 9.19
CA TYR A 286 40.80 39.77 7.98
C TYR A 286 41.01 38.77 6.83
N ARG A 287 42.25 38.34 6.58
CA ARG A 287 42.56 37.33 5.54
C ARG A 287 41.90 35.99 5.84
N TYR A 288 41.87 35.57 7.11
CA TYR A 288 41.19 34.35 7.54
C TYR A 288 39.68 34.43 7.28
N LYS A 289 39.02 35.49 7.73
CA LYS A 289 37.57 35.70 7.48
C LYS A 289 37.24 35.76 5.99
N ARG A 290 38.10 36.36 5.17
CA ARG A 290 37.93 36.38 3.71
C ARG A 290 38.12 35.03 3.04
N ARG A 291 38.87 34.10 3.65
CA ARG A 291 38.93 32.70 3.18
C ARG A 291 37.66 31.95 3.55
N GLN A 292 37.19 32.10 4.80
CA GLN A 292 35.95 31.50 5.27
C GLN A 292 34.73 31.93 4.44
N ILE A 293 34.66 33.20 4.03
CA ILE A 293 33.59 33.68 3.14
C ILE A 293 33.62 32.99 1.77
N ARG A 294 34.82 32.73 1.22
CA ARG A 294 34.94 32.04 -0.07
C ARG A 294 34.54 30.58 0.03
N GLU A 295 34.96 29.88 1.08
CA GLU A 295 34.55 28.49 1.34
C GLU A 295 33.02 28.39 1.46
N LEU A 296 32.40 29.25 2.27
CA LEU A 296 30.94 29.28 2.39
C LEU A 296 30.23 29.62 1.07
N GLN A 297 30.80 30.49 0.24
CA GLN A 297 30.24 30.80 -1.08
C GLN A 297 30.33 29.60 -2.04
N GLU A 298 31.44 28.86 -2.02
CA GLU A 298 31.63 27.64 -2.80
C GLU A 298 30.64 26.55 -2.33
N ASP A 299 30.45 26.39 -1.02
CA ASP A 299 29.48 25.45 -0.44
C ASP A 299 28.05 25.79 -0.87
N ILE A 300 27.65 27.06 -0.75
CA ILE A 300 26.32 27.54 -1.19
C ILE A 300 26.13 27.26 -2.70
N GLN A 301 27.14 27.54 -3.52
CA GLN A 301 27.05 27.28 -4.96
C GLN A 301 26.95 25.78 -5.27
N SER A 302 27.68 24.93 -4.54
CA SER A 302 27.61 23.48 -4.71
C SER A 302 26.22 22.94 -4.33
N MET A 303 25.64 23.43 -3.22
CA MET A 303 24.31 23.08 -2.76
C MET A 303 23.21 23.60 -3.69
N ALA A 304 23.39 24.78 -4.28
CA ALA A 304 22.48 25.30 -5.31
C ALA A 304 22.49 24.41 -6.56
N ASN A 305 23.68 24.00 -7.02
CA ASN A 305 23.81 23.12 -8.19
C ASN A 305 23.17 21.73 -7.93
N THR A 306 23.31 21.16 -6.73
CA THR A 306 22.65 19.89 -6.39
C THR A 306 21.14 20.05 -6.32
N SER A 307 20.62 21.14 -5.74
CA SER A 307 19.20 21.46 -5.75
C SER A 307 18.63 21.59 -7.17
N ASP A 308 19.32 22.28 -8.07
CA ASP A 308 18.90 22.44 -9.46
C ASP A 308 18.87 21.09 -10.22
N ASN A 309 19.77 20.17 -9.90
CA ASN A 309 19.78 18.83 -10.49
C ASN A 309 18.60 18.00 -9.97
N LEU A 310 18.32 18.05 -8.66
CA LEU A 310 17.16 17.37 -8.07
C LEU A 310 15.85 17.88 -8.66
N LEU A 311 15.71 19.19 -8.87
CA LEU A 311 14.52 19.77 -9.52
C LEU A 311 14.34 19.28 -10.96
N LYS A 312 15.44 19.08 -11.71
CA LYS A 312 15.36 18.50 -13.06
C LYS A 312 14.93 17.04 -13.03
N GLU A 313 15.48 16.25 -12.10
CA GLU A 313 15.07 14.85 -11.92
C GLU A 313 13.60 14.74 -11.53
N GLU A 314 13.13 15.58 -10.60
CA GLU A 314 11.72 15.68 -10.22
C GLU A 314 10.83 16.00 -11.43
N SER A 315 11.22 16.98 -12.25
CA SER A 315 10.47 17.32 -13.47
C SER A 315 10.40 16.17 -14.48
N ALA A 316 11.47 15.37 -14.59
CA ALA A 316 11.51 14.21 -15.47
C ALA A 316 10.61 13.08 -14.96
N LEU A 317 10.61 12.83 -13.64
CA LEU A 317 9.72 11.85 -13.02
C LEU A 317 8.24 12.27 -13.11
N ASN A 318 7.95 13.57 -12.99
CA ASN A 318 6.61 14.12 -13.18
C ASN A 318 6.13 13.90 -14.62
N ALA A 319 6.99 14.11 -15.62
CA ALA A 319 6.62 13.83 -17.02
C ALA A 319 6.33 12.34 -17.27
N ILE A 320 7.10 11.42 -16.67
CA ILE A 320 6.86 9.98 -16.77
C ILE A 320 5.55 9.59 -16.08
N THR A 321 5.25 10.16 -14.92
CA THR A 321 4.00 9.88 -14.21
C THR A 321 2.78 10.43 -14.94
N GLU A 322 2.87 11.61 -15.56
CA GLU A 322 1.84 12.13 -16.46
C GLU A 322 1.60 11.18 -17.65
N GLU A 323 2.66 10.70 -18.32
CA GLU A 323 2.53 9.74 -19.43
C GLU A 323 1.88 8.42 -18.98
N GLN A 324 2.24 7.89 -17.80
CA GLN A 324 1.62 6.70 -17.24
C GLN A 324 0.15 6.93 -16.88
N GLN A 325 -0.18 8.10 -16.35
CA GLN A 325 -1.55 8.48 -16.03
C GLN A 325 -2.41 8.57 -17.30
N ASP A 326 -1.88 9.15 -18.38
CA ASP A 326 -2.56 9.20 -19.67
C ASP A 326 -2.82 7.80 -20.24
N LYS A 327 -1.84 6.89 -20.16
CA LYS A 327 -2.01 5.47 -20.54
C LYS A 327 -3.09 4.79 -19.72
N THR A 328 -3.11 5.01 -18.40
CA THR A 328 -4.17 4.46 -17.53
C THR A 328 -5.55 4.99 -17.91
N VAL A 329 -5.69 6.30 -18.13
CA VAL A 329 -6.96 6.90 -18.57
C VAL A 329 -7.40 6.35 -19.94
N HIS A 330 -6.46 6.13 -20.86
CA HIS A 330 -6.75 5.52 -22.15
C HIS A 330 -7.26 4.07 -21.99
N LEU A 331 -6.57 3.24 -21.20
CA LEU A 331 -6.97 1.86 -20.93
C LEU A 331 -8.34 1.78 -20.23
N ILE A 332 -8.65 2.71 -19.32
CA ILE A 332 -9.97 2.80 -18.68
C ILE A 332 -11.06 3.05 -19.73
N LYS A 333 -10.86 4.00 -20.65
CA LYS A 333 -11.81 4.27 -21.73
C LYS A 333 -11.99 3.06 -22.64
N GLU A 334 -10.91 2.36 -22.99
CA GLU A 334 -11.00 1.13 -23.77
C GLU A 334 -11.79 0.04 -23.04
N LEU A 335 -11.60 -0.12 -21.72
CA LEU A 335 -12.38 -1.05 -20.91
C LEU A 335 -13.86 -0.70 -20.89
N GLU A 336 -14.21 0.58 -20.72
CA GLU A 336 -15.61 1.05 -20.77
C GLU A 336 -16.26 0.76 -22.13
N ASP A 337 -15.53 1.00 -23.23
CA ASP A 337 -15.98 0.67 -24.58
C ASP A 337 -16.19 -0.84 -24.77
N GLN A 338 -15.30 -1.68 -24.22
CA GLN A 338 -15.43 -3.13 -24.26
C GLN A 338 -16.61 -3.64 -23.41
N ILE A 339 -16.83 -3.07 -22.23
CA ILE A 339 -18.00 -3.35 -21.38
C ILE A 339 -19.28 -3.02 -22.16
N GLY A 340 -19.35 -1.84 -22.78
CA GLY A 340 -20.50 -1.45 -23.60
C GLY A 340 -20.72 -2.36 -24.82
N LYS A 341 -19.65 -2.86 -25.45
CA LYS A 341 -19.74 -3.87 -26.53
C LYS A 341 -20.26 -5.21 -26.00
N LEU A 342 -19.73 -5.69 -24.87
CA LEU A 342 -20.19 -6.92 -24.23
C LEU A 342 -21.67 -6.84 -23.88
N GLU A 343 -22.13 -5.78 -23.23
CA GLU A 343 -23.54 -5.61 -22.89
C GLU A 343 -24.46 -5.67 -24.11
N ARG A 344 -24.07 -5.04 -25.22
CA ARG A 344 -24.83 -5.09 -26.49
C ARG A 344 -24.91 -6.51 -27.03
N VAL A 345 -23.79 -7.24 -27.04
CA VAL A 345 -23.73 -8.63 -27.50
C VAL A 345 -24.54 -9.54 -26.58
N THR A 346 -24.39 -9.43 -25.25
CA THR A 346 -25.16 -10.20 -24.28
C THR A 346 -26.66 -9.98 -24.42
N LYS A 347 -27.10 -8.72 -24.59
CA LYS A 347 -28.51 -8.40 -24.87
C LYS A 347 -28.98 -9.05 -26.17
N HIS A 348 -28.16 -9.00 -27.24
CA HIS A 348 -28.49 -9.63 -28.51
C HIS A 348 -28.57 -11.15 -28.42
N CYS A 349 -27.58 -11.82 -27.82
CA CYS A 349 -27.58 -13.27 -27.58
C CYS A 349 -28.82 -13.70 -26.77
N SER A 350 -29.17 -12.95 -25.71
CA SER A 350 -30.38 -13.23 -24.92
C SER A 350 -31.66 -13.14 -25.74
N LYS A 351 -31.73 -12.23 -26.72
CA LYS A 351 -32.87 -12.09 -27.63
C LYS A 351 -32.93 -13.26 -28.60
N VAL A 352 -31.82 -13.62 -29.24
CA VAL A 352 -31.72 -14.76 -30.16
C VAL A 352 -32.08 -16.08 -29.46
N VAL A 353 -31.61 -16.29 -28.23
CA VAL A 353 -31.97 -17.46 -27.41
C VAL A 353 -33.49 -17.52 -27.16
N LYS A 354 -34.13 -16.39 -26.81
CA LYS A 354 -35.60 -16.32 -26.66
C LYS A 354 -36.31 -16.63 -27.97
N ASP A 355 -35.84 -16.09 -29.10
CA ASP A 355 -36.42 -16.31 -30.43
C ASP A 355 -36.33 -17.80 -30.82
N ILE A 356 -35.17 -18.46 -30.62
CA ILE A 356 -34.95 -19.90 -30.89
C ILE A 356 -35.90 -20.77 -30.04
N ARG A 357 -36.01 -20.50 -28.73
CA ARG A 357 -36.89 -21.26 -27.83
C ARG A 357 -38.36 -21.08 -28.17
N SER A 358 -38.76 -19.85 -28.53
CA SER A 358 -40.14 -19.55 -28.94
C SER A 358 -40.53 -20.23 -30.26
N ALA A 359 -39.63 -20.24 -31.25
CA ALA A 359 -39.86 -20.89 -32.54
C ALA A 359 -39.98 -22.41 -32.42
N LYS A 360 -39.20 -23.03 -31.52
CA LYS A 360 -39.20 -24.49 -31.29
C LYS A 360 -40.21 -24.98 -30.26
N LYS A 361 -40.91 -24.08 -29.55
CA LYS A 361 -41.84 -24.39 -28.44
C LYS A 361 -41.22 -25.34 -27.39
N SER A 362 -39.92 -25.18 -27.15
CA SER A 362 -39.18 -26.00 -26.17
C SER A 362 -39.29 -25.37 -24.78
N PRO A 363 -39.61 -26.15 -23.73
CA PRO A 363 -39.60 -25.66 -22.34
C PRO A 363 -38.18 -25.46 -21.79
N GLY A 364 -37.14 -25.90 -22.50
CA GLY A 364 -35.73 -25.81 -22.08
C GLY A 364 -34.76 -25.51 -23.21
N ALA A 365 -33.46 -25.58 -22.90
CA ALA A 365 -32.38 -25.35 -23.87
C ALA A 365 -32.48 -26.30 -25.06
N THR A 366 -32.32 -25.78 -26.28
CA THR A 366 -32.38 -26.59 -27.49
C THR A 366 -31.04 -27.28 -27.76
N GLN A 367 -31.06 -28.33 -28.58
CA GLN A 367 -29.84 -29.08 -28.93
C GLN A 367 -28.79 -28.20 -29.64
N GLU A 368 -29.24 -27.20 -30.40
CA GLU A 368 -28.38 -26.19 -31.03
C GLU A 368 -27.76 -25.24 -30.00
N GLU A 369 -28.47 -24.86 -28.94
CA GLU A 369 -27.90 -24.06 -27.85
C GLU A 369 -26.79 -24.84 -27.12
N GLN A 370 -26.96 -26.15 -26.96
CA GLN A 370 -25.93 -27.01 -26.35
C GLN A 370 -24.69 -27.15 -27.25
N ASP A 371 -24.86 -27.30 -28.57
CA ASP A 371 -23.73 -27.36 -29.52
C ASP A 371 -22.98 -26.02 -29.61
N ILE A 372 -23.71 -24.89 -29.60
CA ILE A 372 -23.12 -23.54 -29.56
C ILE A 372 -22.30 -23.37 -28.28
N ASN A 373 -22.87 -23.71 -27.11
CA ASN A 373 -22.15 -23.62 -25.83
C ASN A 373 -20.89 -24.49 -25.82
N LEU A 374 -20.95 -25.72 -26.35
CA LEU A 374 -19.77 -26.59 -26.44
C LEU A 374 -18.69 -26.01 -27.36
N ARG A 375 -19.08 -25.35 -28.45
CA ARG A 375 -18.15 -24.68 -29.36
C ARG A 375 -17.53 -23.44 -28.71
N GLU A 376 -18.33 -22.63 -28.03
CA GLU A 376 -17.86 -21.48 -27.24
C GLU A 376 -16.89 -21.90 -26.13
N LEU A 377 -17.18 -23.00 -25.40
CA LEU A 377 -16.28 -23.56 -24.39
C LEU A 377 -14.95 -24.03 -24.98
N ARG A 378 -14.98 -24.66 -26.17
CA ARG A 378 -13.76 -25.07 -26.89
C ARG A 378 -12.94 -23.88 -27.35
N ASP A 379 -13.60 -22.85 -27.89
CA ASP A 379 -12.93 -21.65 -28.37
C ASP A 379 -12.39 -20.80 -27.19
N PHE A 380 -13.13 -20.72 -26.08
CA PHE A 380 -12.67 -20.11 -24.83
C PHE A 380 -11.43 -20.83 -24.31
N ASN A 381 -11.46 -22.16 -24.20
CA ASN A 381 -10.31 -22.94 -23.76
C ASN A 381 -9.09 -22.75 -24.69
N ARG A 382 -9.31 -22.73 -26.02
CA ARG A 382 -8.25 -22.43 -26.99
C ARG A 382 -7.68 -21.02 -26.83
N SER A 383 -8.53 -20.01 -26.57
CA SER A 383 -8.11 -18.63 -26.36
C SER A 383 -7.33 -18.45 -25.04
N LEU A 384 -7.76 -19.12 -23.97
CA LEU A 384 -7.09 -19.13 -22.67
C LEU A 384 -5.72 -19.79 -22.77
N ASN A 385 -5.62 -20.93 -23.45
CA ASN A 385 -4.34 -21.61 -23.65
C ASN A 385 -3.38 -20.76 -24.48
N LYS A 386 -3.88 -20.00 -25.45
CA LYS A 386 -3.07 -19.04 -26.20
C LYS A 386 -2.58 -17.90 -25.31
N LEU A 387 -3.46 -17.30 -24.51
CA LEU A 387 -3.10 -16.23 -23.59
C LEU A 387 -2.08 -16.69 -22.53
N LEU A 388 -2.25 -17.91 -21.99
CA LEU A 388 -1.28 -18.50 -21.08
C LEU A 388 0.06 -18.74 -21.78
N ALA A 389 0.07 -19.27 -23.00
CA ALA A 389 1.32 -19.46 -23.76
C ALA A 389 2.03 -18.12 -24.01
N ASP A 390 1.31 -17.09 -24.46
CA ASP A 390 1.86 -15.75 -24.70
C ASP A 390 2.40 -15.14 -23.38
N ALA A 391 1.69 -15.31 -22.25
CA ALA A 391 2.14 -14.85 -20.95
C ALA A 391 3.35 -15.62 -20.38
N MET A 392 3.48 -16.91 -20.72
CA MET A 392 4.65 -17.72 -20.38
C MET A 392 5.89 -17.31 -21.20
N ASP A 393 5.70 -16.89 -22.45
CA ASP A 393 6.75 -16.36 -23.32
C ASP A 393 7.25 -14.98 -22.84
N ASP A 394 6.34 -14.09 -22.42
CA ASP A 394 6.66 -12.76 -21.92
C ASP A 394 7.31 -12.77 -20.52
N CYS A 395 6.94 -13.74 -19.68
CA CYS A 395 7.38 -13.85 -18.29
C CYS A 395 7.89 -15.27 -17.94
N PRO A 396 9.19 -15.56 -18.11
CA PRO A 396 9.75 -16.90 -17.86
C PRO A 396 9.70 -17.33 -16.39
N SER A 397 9.61 -16.40 -15.44
CA SER A 397 9.36 -16.72 -14.02
C SER A 397 7.96 -17.29 -13.80
N LEU A 398 6.95 -16.70 -14.45
CA LEU A 398 5.56 -17.17 -14.41
C LEU A 398 5.41 -18.54 -15.09
N ALA A 399 6.21 -18.82 -16.11
CA ALA A 399 6.23 -20.11 -16.79
C ALA A 399 6.62 -21.26 -15.84
N ALA A 400 7.58 -21.04 -14.94
CA ALA A 400 8.00 -22.04 -13.95
C ALA A 400 6.89 -22.34 -12.93
N ASP A 401 6.20 -21.31 -12.44
CA ASP A 401 5.09 -21.46 -11.49
C ASP A 401 3.89 -22.16 -12.14
N LEU A 402 3.51 -21.74 -13.36
CA LEU A 402 2.44 -22.39 -14.12
C LEU A 402 2.79 -23.85 -14.41
N GLN A 403 4.04 -24.15 -14.75
CA GLN A 403 4.47 -25.52 -15.00
C GLN A 403 4.29 -26.41 -13.76
N LEU A 404 4.63 -25.90 -12.57
CA LEU A 404 4.40 -26.58 -11.30
C LEU A 404 2.91 -26.85 -11.04
N TYR A 405 2.04 -25.86 -11.25
CA TYR A 405 0.60 -26.03 -11.00
C TYR A 405 -0.06 -26.99 -12.00
N PHE A 406 0.34 -26.97 -13.27
CA PHE A 406 -0.16 -27.92 -14.27
C PHE A 406 0.30 -29.35 -13.99
N ASP A 407 1.55 -29.53 -13.53
CA ASP A 407 2.08 -30.83 -13.10
C ASP A 407 1.33 -31.37 -11.86
N GLN A 408 1.04 -30.51 -10.88
CA GLN A 408 0.23 -30.88 -9.70
C GLN A 408 -1.21 -31.29 -10.07
N ALA A 409 -1.78 -30.65 -11.08
CA ALA A 409 -3.13 -30.93 -11.57
C ALA A 409 -3.18 -32.11 -12.57
N CYS A 410 -2.04 -32.70 -12.94
CA CYS A 410 -1.92 -33.70 -14.01
C CYS A 410 -2.51 -33.21 -15.36
N LEU A 411 -2.34 -31.93 -15.67
CA LEU A 411 -2.82 -31.30 -16.90
C LEU A 411 -1.65 -31.00 -17.85
N PRO A 412 -1.84 -31.15 -19.18
CA PRO A 412 -0.80 -30.80 -20.14
C PRO A 412 -0.59 -29.29 -20.18
N LEU A 413 0.68 -28.86 -20.24
CA LEU A 413 1.01 -27.43 -20.38
C LEU A 413 0.35 -26.84 -21.64
N PRO A 414 -0.21 -25.62 -21.55
CA PRO A 414 -0.74 -24.92 -22.70
C PRO A 414 0.38 -24.73 -23.73
N THR A 415 0.29 -25.44 -24.85
CA THR A 415 1.17 -25.22 -26.00
C THR A 415 0.45 -24.31 -26.97
N ALA A 416 1.14 -23.30 -27.51
CA ALA A 416 0.57 -22.43 -28.53
C ALA A 416 -0.07 -23.29 -29.64
N PRO A 417 -1.36 -23.08 -29.98
CA PRO A 417 -2.02 -23.92 -30.97
C PRO A 417 -1.31 -23.74 -32.31
N THR A 418 -0.62 -24.80 -32.76
CA THR A 418 -0.10 -24.86 -34.12
C THR A 418 -1.30 -24.73 -35.06
N PRO A 419 -1.25 -23.84 -36.08
CA PRO A 419 -2.33 -23.76 -37.05
C PRO A 419 -2.49 -25.15 -37.68
N PRO A 420 -3.72 -25.62 -37.93
CA PRO A 420 -3.92 -26.94 -38.51
C PRO A 420 -3.22 -26.97 -39.87
N SER A 421 -2.11 -27.70 -39.91
CA SER A 421 -1.53 -28.21 -41.14
C SER A 421 -2.64 -28.91 -41.91
N SER A 422 -2.78 -28.50 -43.16
CA SER A 422 -3.69 -29.00 -44.18
C SER A 422 -3.84 -30.52 -44.13
N GLN A 423 -4.89 -31.01 -43.46
CA GLN A 423 -5.38 -32.36 -43.72
C GLN A 423 -6.21 -32.32 -44.99
N HIS A 424 -5.47 -32.55 -46.07
CA HIS A 424 -5.96 -33.06 -47.34
C HIS A 424 -6.82 -34.30 -47.06
N SER A 425 -8.15 -34.15 -47.08
CA SER A 425 -9.06 -35.28 -47.14
C SER A 425 -9.76 -35.26 -48.50
N SER A 426 -9.42 -36.27 -49.29
CA SER A 426 -9.93 -36.57 -50.61
C SER A 426 -11.44 -36.77 -50.58
N ARG A 427 -12.19 -35.82 -51.16
CA ARG A 427 -13.53 -36.08 -51.69
C ARG A 427 -13.60 -35.61 -53.15
N THR A 428 -13.90 -36.57 -54.01
CA THR A 428 -14.13 -36.47 -55.45
C THR A 428 -15.46 -35.77 -55.77
N PRO A 429 -15.66 -35.34 -57.04
CA PRO A 429 -16.43 -34.15 -57.37
C PRO A 429 -17.88 -34.44 -57.78
N SER A 430 -18.77 -33.47 -57.58
CA SER A 430 -20.00 -33.38 -58.38
C SER A 430 -20.39 -31.92 -58.69
N VAL A 431 -20.31 -31.63 -59.99
CA VAL A 431 -21.32 -30.94 -60.82
C VAL A 431 -21.94 -29.64 -60.31
N ARG A 432 -21.45 -28.55 -60.92
CA ARG A 432 -22.20 -27.42 -61.53
C ARG A 432 -23.39 -26.83 -60.76
N SER A 433 -23.25 -25.55 -60.40
CA SER A 433 -24.09 -24.52 -61.03
C SER A 433 -23.51 -23.12 -60.81
N SER A 434 -23.50 -22.39 -61.92
CA SER A 434 -23.07 -21.02 -62.13
C SER A 434 -23.90 -20.02 -61.31
N GLY A 435 -23.26 -18.93 -60.88
CA GLY A 435 -23.92 -17.81 -60.22
C GLY A 435 -22.96 -16.64 -60.04
N SER A 436 -22.66 -15.97 -61.14
CA SER A 436 -21.88 -14.73 -61.23
C SER A 436 -22.53 -13.61 -60.42
N SER A 437 -21.72 -12.81 -59.70
CA SER A 437 -21.86 -11.38 -59.35
C SER A 437 -20.95 -11.09 -58.16
N ALA A 438 -20.31 -9.95 -57.96
CA ALA A 438 -19.89 -8.85 -58.81
C ALA A 438 -18.78 -8.17 -57.98
N SER A 439 -17.65 -7.86 -58.62
CA SER A 439 -16.57 -7.06 -58.06
C SER A 439 -17.03 -5.63 -57.79
N PHE A 440 -16.76 -5.12 -56.58
CA PHE A 440 -16.55 -3.69 -56.38
C PHE A 440 -15.22 -3.47 -55.66
N ALA A 441 -14.31 -2.86 -56.42
CA ALA A 441 -13.05 -2.30 -55.95
C ALA A 441 -13.27 -0.82 -55.62
N SER A 442 -12.72 -0.39 -54.48
CA SER A 442 -12.41 1.01 -54.16
C SER A 442 -11.19 0.95 -53.23
N SER A 443 -9.96 1.07 -53.75
CA SER A 443 -9.24 2.32 -54.07
C SER A 443 -9.03 3.27 -52.89
N ARG A 444 -7.75 3.40 -52.51
CA ARG A 444 -7.07 4.54 -51.83
C ARG A 444 -7.33 4.65 -50.32
N SER A 445 -6.35 4.89 -49.45
CA SER A 445 -5.04 5.54 -49.62
C SER A 445 -4.04 5.08 -48.54
N SER A 446 -2.81 4.89 -48.99
CA SER A 446 -1.58 4.77 -48.21
C SER A 446 -1.11 6.11 -47.65
N THR A 447 -0.67 6.14 -46.40
CA THR A 447 0.43 7.00 -45.93
C THR A 447 1.35 6.13 -45.10
N GLY A 448 2.49 5.79 -45.69
CA GLY A 448 3.58 5.14 -44.99
C GLY A 448 4.46 6.15 -44.29
N SER A 449 5.08 5.73 -43.19
CA SER A 449 6.41 6.18 -42.81
C SER A 449 7.26 4.95 -42.56
N ARG A 450 8.29 4.86 -43.38
CA ARG A 450 9.31 3.81 -43.46
C ARG A 450 10.58 4.42 -42.89
N SER A 451 11.20 3.77 -41.92
CA SER A 451 12.65 3.92 -41.68
C SER A 451 13.20 2.55 -41.32
N GLN A 452 14.01 2.05 -42.25
CA GLN A 452 14.63 0.73 -42.25
C GLN A 452 15.84 0.69 -41.32
N LEU A 453 16.03 -0.48 -40.71
CA LEU A 453 17.34 -0.96 -40.28
C LEU A 453 18.32 -0.98 -41.47
N THR A 454 19.56 -0.55 -41.23
CA THR A 454 20.73 -0.98 -41.99
C THR A 454 21.83 -1.40 -41.03
N THR A 455 22.39 -2.56 -41.34
CA THR A 455 23.45 -3.28 -40.66
C THR A 455 24.84 -2.88 -41.19
N LEU A 456 25.83 -2.96 -40.29
CA LEU A 456 27.29 -3.14 -40.46
C LEU A 456 28.15 -1.99 -41.01
N ALA A 457 29.08 -1.52 -40.18
CA ALA A 457 30.53 -1.54 -40.49
C ALA A 457 31.37 -1.32 -39.22
N THR A 458 32.21 -2.31 -38.92
CA THR A 458 33.24 -2.38 -37.90
C THR A 458 34.38 -1.39 -38.18
N VAL A 459 34.79 -0.58 -37.21
CA VAL A 459 36.14 0.01 -37.16
C VAL A 459 36.67 -0.12 -35.73
N ASN A 460 37.68 -0.99 -35.61
CA ASN A 460 38.53 -1.12 -34.43
C ASN A 460 39.40 0.13 -34.28
N LEU A 461 39.42 0.71 -33.07
CA LEU A 461 40.58 1.43 -32.57
C LEU A 461 40.89 0.93 -31.15
N ASP A 462 41.88 0.05 -31.14
CA ASP A 462 42.66 -0.43 -30.02
C ASP A 462 43.47 0.72 -29.41
N LEU A 463 43.35 0.94 -28.10
CA LEU A 463 44.45 1.42 -27.27
C LEU A 463 44.17 1.02 -25.82
N GLY A 464 44.82 -0.07 -25.40
CA GLY A 464 44.71 -0.62 -24.06
C GLY A 464 45.39 0.20 -22.97
N SER A 465 44.96 -0.04 -21.75
CA SER A 465 45.85 -0.20 -20.60
C SER A 465 45.14 -1.06 -19.55
N ARG A 466 45.67 -2.25 -19.34
CA ARG A 466 45.35 -3.22 -18.30
C ARG A 466 46.29 -2.98 -17.11
N VAL A 467 46.01 -3.66 -15.98
CA VAL A 467 46.90 -3.96 -14.82
C VAL A 467 46.55 -3.05 -13.62
N THR A 468 46.15 -3.49 -12.42
CA THR A 468 46.13 -4.79 -11.72
C THR A 468 45.28 -4.70 -10.46
N SER A 469 44.64 -5.81 -10.08
CA SER A 469 44.30 -6.16 -8.69
C SER A 469 45.41 -7.03 -8.09
N PRO A 470 45.57 -7.08 -6.75
CA PRO A 470 45.22 -8.33 -6.06
C PRO A 470 44.62 -8.18 -4.64
N THR A 471 43.53 -8.91 -4.40
CA THR A 471 43.29 -9.96 -3.36
C THR A 471 43.63 -9.76 -1.86
N GLN A 472 42.56 -9.58 -1.05
CA GLN A 472 42.16 -10.23 0.26
C GLN A 472 42.99 -10.03 1.57
N PRO A 473 42.47 -10.39 2.79
CA PRO A 473 41.08 -10.56 3.31
C PRO A 473 40.81 -10.00 4.76
N ALA A 474 39.54 -10.05 5.18
CA ALA A 474 38.96 -10.28 6.53
C ALA A 474 39.21 -9.32 7.74
N SER A 475 38.13 -8.76 8.31
CA SER A 475 37.62 -9.02 9.68
C SER A 475 36.42 -8.12 10.06
N ASP A 476 35.54 -8.67 10.89
CA ASP A 476 34.18 -8.28 11.28
C ASP A 476 34.02 -6.96 12.07
N PRO A 477 32.76 -6.42 12.17
CA PRO A 477 32.44 -5.22 12.93
C PRO A 477 32.15 -5.54 14.41
N ILE A 478 32.68 -4.72 15.33
CA ILE A 478 32.32 -4.76 16.75
C ILE A 478 31.13 -3.84 17.02
N THR A 479 30.07 -4.48 17.50
CA THR A 479 28.83 -3.94 18.07
C THR A 479 29.11 -3.03 19.29
N ARG A 480 28.50 -1.84 19.32
CA ARG A 480 28.37 -0.98 20.50
C ARG A 480 27.02 -1.24 21.19
N LEU A 481 27.05 -1.69 22.44
CA LEU A 481 25.98 -1.69 23.45
C LEU A 481 26.71 -1.50 24.80
N SER A 482 26.64 -0.33 25.42
CA SER A 482 25.70 0.06 26.49
C SER A 482 25.86 -0.78 27.77
N SER A 483 26.40 -0.15 28.81
CA SER A 483 26.19 -0.50 30.22
C SER A 483 26.36 0.76 31.05
N GLU A 484 25.31 1.04 31.82
CA GLU A 484 25.21 1.99 32.93
C GLU A 484 26.28 1.68 34.00
N ASP A 485 26.68 2.70 34.77
CA ASP A 485 26.75 2.59 36.23
C ASP A 485 26.92 3.99 36.86
N ASP A 486 26.22 4.15 37.97
CA ASP A 486 26.02 5.31 38.83
C ASP A 486 27.26 5.71 39.68
N GLU A 487 27.18 6.95 40.19
CA GLU A 487 27.53 7.40 41.56
C GLU A 487 28.45 8.64 41.70
N VAL A 488 27.81 9.71 42.18
CA VAL A 488 28.13 10.53 43.37
C VAL A 488 29.26 11.58 43.33
N ASP A 489 28.80 12.83 43.47
CA ASP A 489 29.31 14.01 44.18
C ASP A 489 30.81 14.29 44.30
N HIS A 490 31.20 15.50 43.87
CA HIS A 490 31.84 16.44 44.79
C HIS A 490 31.64 17.90 44.35
N ASP A 491 31.26 18.70 45.34
CA ASP A 491 31.26 20.17 45.36
C ASP A 491 32.59 20.76 44.87
N GLU A 492 32.54 21.93 44.23
CA GLU A 492 33.41 23.04 44.61
C GLU A 492 32.94 24.37 43.98
N ASP A 493 32.84 25.36 44.87
CA ASP A 493 32.58 26.77 44.66
C ASP A 493 33.53 27.43 43.65
N SER A 494 33.04 28.42 42.91
CA SER A 494 33.85 29.55 42.42
C SER A 494 32.94 30.70 42.01
N ASP A 495 32.69 31.57 42.98
CA ASP A 495 32.29 32.97 42.81
C ASP A 495 33.41 33.79 42.12
N GLU A 496 32.98 34.92 41.54
CA GLU A 496 33.71 36.19 41.44
C GLU A 496 34.97 36.30 40.55
N LEU A 497 34.83 37.03 39.43
CA LEU A 497 35.29 38.42 39.26
C LEU A 497 35.51 38.72 37.77
N VAL A 498 34.61 39.52 37.22
CA VAL A 498 34.84 40.30 36.00
C VAL A 498 35.47 41.61 36.47
N ASP A 499 36.73 41.82 36.12
CA ASP A 499 37.35 43.14 36.14
C ASP A 499 37.78 43.51 34.72
N ASP A 500 37.62 44.81 34.49
CA ASP A 500 37.76 45.59 33.27
C ASP A 500 39.16 45.50 32.64
N ASP A 501 39.20 45.66 31.32
CA ASP A 501 39.97 46.72 30.64
C ASP A 501 40.00 46.46 29.13
N ASP A 502 39.37 47.36 28.35
CA ASP A 502 39.85 47.85 27.05
C ASP A 502 38.71 48.52 26.26
N VAL A 503 38.49 49.83 26.45
CA VAL A 503 38.04 50.71 25.34
C VAL A 503 38.56 52.14 25.55
N GLU A 504 39.87 52.35 25.48
CA GLU A 504 40.41 53.64 25.02
C GLU A 504 41.01 53.46 23.63
N HIS A 505 40.26 53.87 22.59
CA HIS A 505 40.81 54.47 21.36
C HIS A 505 39.68 54.70 20.35
N PHE A 506 38.98 55.84 20.44
CA PHE A 506 38.28 56.40 19.28
C PHE A 506 38.04 57.90 19.43
N LEU A 507 39.11 58.69 19.37
CA LEU A 507 38.98 60.14 19.21
C LEU A 507 40.23 60.79 18.61
N PHE A 508 40.55 60.48 17.34
CA PHE A 508 41.47 61.32 16.58
C PHE A 508 41.22 61.25 15.07
N PHE A 509 40.05 61.68 14.62
CA PHE A 509 39.83 61.96 13.20
C PHE A 509 38.66 62.95 12.99
N PHE A 510 38.83 64.23 13.34
CA PHE A 510 38.12 65.34 12.65
C PHE A 510 38.56 66.79 13.01
N ILE A 511 39.84 67.17 13.00
CA ILE A 511 40.19 68.61 12.85
C ILE A 511 41.46 68.77 11.99
N LEU A 512 41.29 68.95 10.68
CA LEU A 512 42.22 69.70 9.82
C LEU A 512 41.56 70.05 8.48
N LYS A 513 40.65 71.03 8.52
CA LYS A 513 40.38 71.89 7.35
C LYS A 513 39.83 73.26 7.77
N ARG A 514 40.56 74.01 8.61
CA ARG A 514 40.60 75.49 8.57
C ARG A 514 41.69 76.08 9.47
N LEU A 515 42.93 75.99 9.03
CA LEU A 515 43.99 77.03 9.01
C LEU A 515 45.33 76.35 8.71
#